data_AF-A0A965Z2H0-F1
#
_entry.id   AF-A0A965Z2H0-F1
#
_cell.length_a   1.000
_cell.length_b   1.000
_cell.length_c   1.000
_cell.angle_alpha   90.00
_cell.angle_beta   90.00
_cell.angle_gamma   90.00
#
_symmetry.space_group_name_H-M   'P 1'
#
loop_
_entity.id
_entity.type
_entity.pdbx_description
1 polymer ?
#
loop_
_entity_poly.entity_id
_entity_poly.type
_entity_poly.pdbx_seq_one_letter_code
_entity_poly.pdbx_strand_id
1 'polypeptide(L)'
;MGTSSKELARKLRALAARQHGCFTAAQAVDTGYADSVHLYHVKNGKWIRVFRGVYRFADAPETPAARGMAALLWTRDKNGKIQGFLAPETAEALLSGTIPANQPIPIRVPRDFRRSTAVPDGIEIEMAAGKSHKTSKMDGLIVHAEPMQAPKTPRQAPDVPLDMPDYYDWLDYQAVLCEKPSN
;
A
#
# COMPACT_ATOMS: atom_id res chain seq x y z
N MET A 1 -2.93 -17.28 -37.64
CA MET A 1 -2.50 -15.86 -37.71
C MET A 1 -1.59 -15.57 -36.55
N GLY A 2 -0.26 -15.59 -36.75
CA GLY A 2 0.68 -15.24 -35.68
C GLY A 2 0.54 -13.75 -35.39
N THR A 3 0.04 -13.39 -34.21
CA THR A 3 0.08 -12.00 -33.73
C THR A 3 1.52 -11.53 -33.77
N SER A 4 1.78 -10.44 -34.49
CA SER A 4 3.12 -9.88 -34.62
C SER A 4 3.69 -9.58 -33.23
N SER A 5 4.94 -9.93 -32.97
CA SER A 5 5.62 -9.67 -31.69
C SER A 5 5.50 -8.19 -31.25
N LYS A 6 5.48 -7.27 -32.23
CA LYS A 6 5.25 -5.84 -31.99
C LYS A 6 3.82 -5.53 -31.50
N GLU A 7 2.83 -6.26 -31.97
CA GLU A 7 1.44 -6.11 -31.57
C GLU A 7 1.20 -6.63 -30.14
N LEU A 8 1.80 -7.78 -29.80
CA LEU A 8 1.79 -8.33 -28.43
C LEU A 8 2.42 -7.34 -27.45
N ALA A 9 3.59 -6.79 -27.80
CA ALA A 9 4.27 -5.78 -26.99
C ALA A 9 3.42 -4.52 -26.81
N ARG A 10 2.72 -4.07 -27.86
CA ARG A 10 1.80 -2.92 -27.79
C ARG A 10 0.63 -3.20 -26.83
N LYS A 11 0.01 -4.38 -26.91
CA LYS A 11 -1.10 -4.77 -26.03
C LYS A 11 -0.67 -4.84 -24.56
N LEU A 12 0.46 -5.50 -24.30
CA LEU A 12 1.00 -5.62 -22.94
C LEU A 12 1.41 -4.25 -22.38
N ARG A 13 2.04 -3.37 -23.18
CA ARG A 13 2.33 -2.00 -22.75
C ARG A 13 1.09 -1.19 -22.44
N ALA A 14 0.03 -1.29 -23.25
CA ALA A 14 -1.22 -0.58 -22.97
C ALA A 14 -1.86 -1.04 -21.65
N LEU A 15 -1.75 -2.33 -21.33
CA LEU A 15 -2.18 -2.86 -20.04
C LEU A 15 -1.32 -2.32 -18.90
N ALA A 16 0.01 -2.42 -19.04
CA ALA A 16 0.96 -2.00 -18.01
C ALA A 16 0.90 -0.48 -17.76
N ALA A 17 0.64 0.34 -18.78
CA ALA A 17 0.49 1.78 -18.63
C ALA A 17 -0.63 2.16 -17.63
N ARG A 18 -1.73 1.39 -17.60
CA ARG A 18 -2.82 1.57 -16.62
C ARG A 18 -2.47 1.07 -15.22
N GLN A 19 -1.36 0.35 -15.09
CA GLN A 19 -0.85 -0.27 -13.88
C GLN A 19 0.56 0.24 -13.56
N HIS A 20 0.84 1.52 -13.83
CA HIS A 20 2.12 2.17 -13.50
C HIS A 20 3.36 1.44 -14.05
N GLY A 21 3.23 0.83 -15.23
CA GLY A 21 4.29 0.06 -15.89
C GLY A 21 4.46 -1.38 -15.37
N CYS A 22 3.65 -1.80 -14.39
CA CYS A 22 3.67 -3.13 -13.79
C CYS A 22 2.66 -4.07 -14.47
N PHE A 23 2.96 -5.36 -14.47
CA PHE A 23 2.10 -6.42 -14.98
C PHE A 23 2.49 -7.77 -14.36
N THR A 24 1.65 -8.79 -14.55
CA THR A 24 1.85 -10.13 -14.01
C THR A 24 2.21 -11.12 -15.10
N ALA A 25 2.84 -12.24 -14.71
CA ALA A 25 3.11 -13.35 -15.63
C ALA A 25 1.83 -13.82 -16.36
N ALA A 26 0.70 -13.89 -15.65
CA ALA A 26 -0.54 -14.34 -16.27
C ALA A 26 -1.12 -13.33 -17.24
N GLN A 27 -0.98 -12.02 -16.97
CA GLN A 27 -1.39 -10.99 -17.93
C GLN A 27 -0.53 -11.01 -19.19
N ALA A 28 0.78 -11.27 -19.07
CA ALA A 28 1.64 -11.47 -20.23
C ALA A 28 1.18 -12.68 -21.06
N VAL A 29 0.87 -13.81 -20.41
CA VAL A 29 0.33 -15.01 -21.07
C VAL A 29 -1.01 -14.72 -21.74
N ASP A 30 -1.93 -14.05 -21.05
CA ASP A 30 -3.25 -13.66 -21.57
C ASP A 30 -3.14 -12.73 -22.79
N THR A 31 -2.12 -11.85 -22.81
CA THR A 31 -1.84 -11.03 -24.00
C THR A 31 -1.25 -11.81 -25.18
N GLY A 32 -0.79 -13.05 -24.97
CA GLY A 32 -0.26 -13.95 -26.00
C GLY A 32 1.23 -14.28 -25.88
N TYR A 33 1.91 -13.92 -24.79
CA TYR A 33 3.29 -14.34 -24.55
C TYR A 33 3.36 -15.79 -24.07
N ALA A 34 4.38 -16.53 -24.48
CA ALA A 34 4.68 -17.83 -23.88
C ALA A 34 5.37 -17.64 -22.52
N ASP A 35 5.08 -18.49 -21.54
CA ASP A 35 5.69 -18.37 -20.20
C ASP A 35 7.23 -18.52 -20.25
N SER A 36 7.73 -19.34 -21.18
CA SER A 36 9.17 -19.55 -21.39
C SER A 36 9.93 -18.30 -21.81
N VAL A 37 9.28 -17.33 -22.47
CA VAL A 37 9.96 -16.12 -22.96
C VAL A 37 10.06 -15.02 -21.90
N HIS A 38 9.37 -15.16 -20.77
CA HIS A 38 9.43 -14.19 -19.69
C HIS A 38 10.85 -14.00 -19.17
N LEU A 39 11.57 -15.10 -18.93
CA LEU A 39 12.96 -15.07 -18.47
C LEU A 39 13.90 -14.46 -19.51
N TYR A 40 13.64 -14.68 -20.80
CA TYR A 40 14.40 -14.07 -21.89
C TYR A 40 14.24 -12.54 -21.88
N HIS A 41 13.02 -12.03 -21.71
CA HIS A 41 12.77 -10.59 -21.62
C HIS A 41 13.39 -9.95 -20.37
N VAL A 42 13.45 -10.68 -19.26
CA VAL A 42 14.16 -10.24 -18.05
C VAL A 42 15.67 -10.19 -18.27
N LYS A 43 16.26 -11.25 -18.82
CA LYS A 43 17.72 -11.31 -19.10
C LYS A 43 18.17 -10.22 -20.08
N ASN A 44 17.33 -9.90 -21.06
CA ASN A 44 17.62 -8.85 -22.03
C ASN A 44 17.35 -7.43 -21.50
N GLY A 45 17.01 -7.27 -20.21
CA GLY A 45 16.77 -5.98 -19.60
C GLY A 45 15.53 -5.25 -20.11
N LYS A 46 14.62 -5.94 -20.81
CA LYS A 46 13.34 -5.33 -21.23
C LYS A 46 12.35 -5.32 -20.08
N TRP A 47 12.37 -6.36 -19.26
CA TRP A 47 11.50 -6.52 -18.09
C TRP A 47 12.35 -6.59 -16.83
N ILE A 48 11.86 -5.98 -15.76
CA ILE A 48 12.42 -6.05 -14.43
C ILE A 48 11.49 -6.92 -13.60
N ARG A 49 12.05 -7.93 -12.93
CA ARG A 49 11.29 -8.78 -12.01
C ARG A 49 11.25 -8.10 -10.65
N VAL A 50 10.08 -7.56 -10.29
CA VAL A 50 9.88 -6.88 -9.00
C VAL A 50 9.60 -7.91 -7.91
N PHE A 51 8.65 -8.81 -8.15
CA PHE A 51 8.31 -9.91 -7.24
C PHE A 51 8.12 -11.22 -8.02
N ARG A 52 7.91 -12.33 -7.30
CA ARG A 52 7.59 -13.61 -7.97
C ARG A 52 6.29 -13.50 -8.77
N GLY A 53 6.40 -13.59 -10.10
CA GLY A 53 5.26 -13.52 -11.02
C GLY A 53 4.72 -12.11 -11.27
N VAL A 54 5.44 -11.07 -10.81
CA VAL A 54 5.15 -9.65 -11.06
C VAL A 54 6.37 -9.00 -11.70
N TYR A 55 6.14 -8.31 -12.81
CA TYR A 55 7.16 -7.69 -13.63
C TYR A 55 6.82 -6.22 -13.87
N ARG A 56 7.85 -5.45 -14.23
CA ARG A 56 7.75 -4.06 -14.65
C ARG A 56 8.52 -3.89 -15.96
N PHE A 57 8.08 -2.98 -16.81
CA PHE A 57 8.87 -2.58 -17.97
C PHE A 57 10.11 -1.78 -17.53
N ALA A 58 11.29 -2.08 -18.08
CA ALA A 58 12.53 -1.42 -17.68
C ALA A 58 12.56 0.07 -18.03
N ASP A 59 11.87 0.47 -19.10
CA ASP A 59 11.69 1.85 -19.55
C ASP A 59 10.58 2.60 -18.79
N ALA A 60 9.79 1.91 -17.96
CA ALA A 60 8.81 2.57 -17.11
C ALA A 60 9.51 3.24 -15.91
N PRO A 61 9.09 4.44 -15.49
CA PRO A 61 9.67 5.11 -14.34
C PRO A 61 9.41 4.30 -13.07
N GLU A 62 10.43 4.24 -12.21
CA GLU A 62 10.30 3.63 -10.88
C GLU A 62 9.67 4.64 -9.92
N THR A 63 8.35 4.73 -9.95
CA THR A 63 7.59 5.60 -9.06
C THR A 63 7.14 4.85 -7.80
N PRO A 64 6.89 5.55 -6.68
CA PRO A 64 6.31 4.92 -5.50
C PRO A 64 4.94 4.29 -5.80
N ALA A 65 4.13 4.91 -6.67
CA ALA A 65 2.90 4.31 -7.19
C ALA A 65 3.13 2.98 -7.94
N ALA A 66 4.20 2.84 -8.73
CA ALA A 66 4.55 1.59 -9.39
C ALA A 66 4.90 0.48 -8.38
N ARG A 67 5.60 0.83 -7.28
CA ARG A 67 5.88 -0.10 -6.17
C ARG A 67 4.59 -0.57 -5.50
N GLY A 68 3.67 0.36 -5.20
CA GLY A 68 2.35 0.04 -4.65
C GLY A 68 1.53 -0.87 -5.55
N MET A 69 1.54 -0.59 -6.86
CA MET A 69 0.88 -1.43 -7.85
C MET A 69 1.50 -2.83 -7.93
N ALA A 70 2.83 -2.95 -7.94
CA ALA A 70 3.50 -4.25 -7.94
C ALA A 70 3.13 -5.08 -6.71
N ALA A 71 3.03 -4.42 -5.55
CA ALA A 71 2.68 -5.05 -4.30
C ALA A 71 1.19 -5.50 -4.29
N LEU A 72 0.27 -4.68 -4.81
CA LEU A 72 -1.13 -5.08 -5.05
C LEU A 72 -1.23 -6.27 -6.00
N LEU A 73 -0.53 -6.25 -7.14
CA LEU A 73 -0.52 -7.35 -8.11
C LEU A 73 0.03 -8.65 -7.52
N TRP A 74 0.92 -8.58 -6.53
CA TRP A 74 1.43 -9.75 -5.82
C TRP A 74 0.34 -10.44 -4.98
N THR A 75 -0.57 -9.66 -4.37
CA THR A 75 -1.72 -10.16 -3.60
C THR A 75 -2.86 -10.77 -4.43
N ARG A 76 -2.66 -10.97 -5.74
CA ARG A 76 -3.64 -11.64 -6.58
C ARG A 76 -3.84 -13.11 -6.23
N ASP A 77 -5.06 -13.58 -6.43
CA ASP A 77 -5.41 -14.99 -6.39
C ASP A 77 -5.08 -15.72 -7.71
N LYS A 78 -5.39 -17.03 -7.75
CA LYS A 78 -5.21 -17.88 -8.94
C LYS A 78 -6.05 -17.44 -10.15
N ASN A 79 -7.15 -16.73 -9.93
CA ASN A 79 -8.03 -16.21 -10.98
C ASN A 79 -7.56 -14.83 -11.47
N GLY A 80 -6.46 -14.29 -10.92
CA GLY A 80 -5.94 -12.97 -11.26
C GLY A 80 -6.67 -11.82 -10.57
N LYS A 81 -7.57 -12.09 -9.62
CA LYS A 81 -8.25 -11.05 -8.83
C LYS A 81 -7.33 -10.60 -7.70
N ILE A 82 -7.07 -9.30 -7.63
CA ILE A 82 -6.32 -8.69 -6.53
C ILE A 82 -7.16 -8.78 -5.25
N GLN A 83 -6.58 -9.34 -4.19
CA GLN A 83 -7.25 -9.51 -2.89
C GLN A 83 -6.81 -8.46 -1.85
N GLY A 84 -5.62 -7.89 -2.01
CA GLY A 84 -5.12 -6.83 -1.15
C GLY A 84 -5.64 -5.45 -1.52
N PHE A 85 -5.66 -4.56 -0.53
CA PHE A 85 -6.00 -3.16 -0.69
C PHE A 85 -5.05 -2.30 0.16
N LEU A 86 -4.79 -1.09 -0.32
CA LEU A 86 -4.00 -0.10 0.42
C LEU A 86 -4.90 0.68 1.39
N ALA A 87 -4.34 1.09 2.52
CA ALA A 87 -4.97 2.10 3.36
C ALA A 87 -4.99 3.45 2.61
N PRO A 88 -6.00 4.30 2.80
CA PRO A 88 -6.10 5.59 2.12
C PRO A 88 -4.85 6.47 2.28
N GLU A 89 -4.31 6.52 3.51
CA GLU A 89 -3.15 7.32 3.86
C GLU A 89 -1.89 6.81 3.15
N THR A 90 -1.74 5.49 3.07
CA THR A 90 -0.65 4.84 2.32
C THR A 90 -0.79 5.11 0.82
N ALA A 91 -2.01 5.05 0.28
CA ALA A 91 -2.24 5.30 -1.14
C ALA A 91 -1.90 6.75 -1.50
N GLU A 92 -2.32 7.72 -0.68
CA GLU A 92 -1.95 9.12 -0.84
C GLU A 92 -0.44 9.32 -0.74
N ALA A 93 0.20 8.75 0.29
CA ALA A 93 1.64 8.86 0.50
C ALA A 93 2.48 8.23 -0.63
N LEU A 94 1.95 7.23 -1.34
CA LEU A 94 2.58 6.67 -2.54
C LEU A 94 2.39 7.57 -3.77
N LEU A 95 1.25 8.26 -3.88
CA LEU A 95 1.01 9.18 -5.00
C LEU A 95 1.78 10.49 -4.85
N SER A 96 1.89 11.01 -3.63
CA SER A 96 2.72 12.17 -3.30
C SER A 96 4.22 11.86 -3.30
N GLY A 97 4.59 10.58 -3.29
CA GLY A 97 5.97 10.12 -3.22
C GLY A 97 6.64 10.32 -1.86
N THR A 98 5.86 10.45 -0.80
CA THR A 98 6.33 10.61 0.58
C THR A 98 6.94 9.32 1.14
N ILE A 99 6.47 8.14 0.70
CA ILE A 99 7.04 6.86 1.13
C ILE A 99 8.37 6.58 0.40
N PRO A 100 9.49 6.46 1.13
CA PRO A 100 10.78 6.22 0.52
C PRO A 100 10.89 4.80 -0.09
N ALA A 101 11.79 4.65 -1.05
CA ALA A 101 12.01 3.39 -1.79
C ALA A 101 12.44 2.22 -0.89
N ASN A 102 13.03 2.50 0.27
CA ASN A 102 13.56 1.50 1.20
C ASN A 102 12.53 0.98 2.23
N GLN A 103 11.37 1.64 2.36
CA GLN A 103 10.37 1.25 3.35
C GLN A 103 9.40 0.22 2.75
N PRO A 104 9.04 -0.85 3.49
CA PRO A 104 8.03 -1.79 3.03
C PRO A 104 6.67 -1.10 2.90
N ILE A 105 5.86 -1.58 1.95
CA ILE A 105 4.52 -1.02 1.71
C ILE A 105 3.51 -1.82 2.52
N PRO A 106 2.77 -1.20 3.46
CA PRO A 106 1.72 -1.87 4.19
C PRO A 106 0.53 -2.14 3.27
N ILE A 107 0.20 -3.41 3.11
CA ILE A 107 -0.98 -3.88 2.37
C ILE A 107 -1.88 -4.62 3.33
N ARG A 108 -3.16 -4.26 3.29
CA ARG A 108 -4.20 -4.97 4.01
C ARG A 108 -4.76 -6.08 3.14
N VAL A 109 -4.84 -7.28 3.71
CA VAL A 109 -5.42 -8.46 3.05
C VAL A 109 -6.51 -9.09 3.92
N PRO A 110 -7.52 -9.74 3.32
CA PRO A 110 -8.50 -10.51 4.07
C PRO A 110 -7.84 -11.64 4.87
N ARG A 111 -8.42 -12.01 6.01
CA ARG A 111 -7.88 -13.10 6.86
C ARG A 111 -7.76 -14.47 6.19
N ASP A 112 -8.53 -14.72 5.13
CA ASP A 112 -8.47 -15.97 4.36
C ASP A 112 -7.44 -15.91 3.22
N PHE A 113 -6.65 -14.84 3.13
CA PHE A 113 -5.61 -14.72 2.14
C PHE A 113 -4.52 -15.77 2.37
N ARG A 114 -4.32 -16.62 1.36
CA ARG A 114 -3.29 -17.65 1.36
C ARG A 114 -2.41 -17.51 0.12
N ARG A 115 -1.10 -17.49 0.35
CA ARG A 115 -0.08 -17.50 -0.71
C ARG A 115 0.95 -18.58 -0.40
N SER A 116 1.34 -19.31 -1.42
CA SER A 116 2.39 -20.34 -1.34
C SER A 116 3.81 -19.77 -1.31
N THR A 117 3.97 -18.45 -1.50
CA THR A 117 5.26 -17.76 -1.53
C THR A 117 5.38 -16.94 -0.26
N ALA A 118 6.58 -16.92 0.35
CA ALA A 118 6.89 -16.01 1.43
C ALA A 118 6.65 -14.54 1.01
N VAL A 119 6.31 -13.71 2.00
CA VAL A 119 6.15 -12.27 1.80
C VAL A 119 7.51 -11.69 1.41
N PRO A 120 7.62 -10.95 0.29
CA PRO A 120 8.86 -10.27 -0.09
C PRO A 120 9.22 -9.14 0.88
N ASP A 121 10.51 -8.86 1.07
CA ASP A 121 11.01 -7.82 1.99
C ASP A 121 10.45 -6.41 1.76
N GLY A 122 9.94 -6.12 0.55
CA GLY A 122 9.33 -4.83 0.20
C GLY A 122 7.83 -4.70 0.52
N ILE A 123 7.21 -5.73 1.10
CA ILE A 123 5.76 -5.76 1.39
C ILE A 123 5.55 -6.10 2.86
N GLU A 124 4.77 -5.27 3.54
CA GLU A 124 4.28 -5.56 4.88
C GLU A 124 2.80 -5.94 4.78
N ILE A 125 2.41 -7.06 5.38
CA ILE A 125 1.03 -7.56 5.30
C ILE A 125 0.33 -7.34 6.63
N GLU A 126 -0.76 -6.58 6.56
CA GLU A 126 -1.72 -6.41 7.64
C GLU A 126 -2.96 -7.27 7.40
N MET A 127 -3.36 -8.06 8.38
CA MET A 127 -4.56 -8.89 8.28
C MET A 127 -5.80 -8.08 8.69
N ALA A 128 -6.65 -7.76 7.72
CA ALA A 128 -7.89 -7.03 7.94
C ALA A 128 -9.06 -7.99 8.25
N ALA A 129 -9.84 -7.66 9.29
CA ALA A 129 -11.03 -8.41 9.68
C ALA A 129 -12.24 -7.93 8.86
N GLY A 130 -12.67 -8.68 7.85
CA GLY A 130 -13.94 -8.38 7.17
C GLY A 130 -14.07 -8.93 5.76
N LYS A 131 -15.27 -9.43 5.42
CA LYS A 131 -15.66 -9.76 4.06
C LYS A 131 -15.96 -8.46 3.30
N SER A 132 -15.32 -8.32 2.14
CA SER A 132 -15.68 -7.37 1.08
C SER A 132 -15.76 -5.92 1.54
N HIS A 133 -14.63 -5.35 1.96
CA HIS A 133 -14.51 -3.90 1.99
C HIS A 133 -14.78 -3.36 0.58
N LYS A 134 -15.65 -2.36 0.48
CA LYS A 134 -15.86 -1.63 -0.77
C LYS A 134 -14.48 -1.12 -1.18
N THR A 135 -14.04 -1.40 -2.41
CA THR A 135 -12.75 -0.94 -2.90
C THR A 135 -12.99 0.13 -3.96
N SER A 136 -12.22 1.21 -3.89
CA SER A 136 -12.24 2.29 -4.88
C SER A 136 -10.93 2.25 -5.64
N LYS A 137 -11.01 2.61 -6.92
CA LYS A 137 -9.83 2.79 -7.74
C LYS A 137 -9.39 4.24 -7.62
N MET A 138 -8.21 4.48 -7.08
CA MET A 138 -7.55 5.79 -7.05
C MET A 138 -6.30 5.69 -7.94
N ASP A 139 -6.31 6.36 -9.09
CA ASP A 139 -5.22 6.32 -10.09
C ASP A 139 -4.71 4.90 -10.42
N GLY A 140 -5.64 3.96 -10.58
CA GLY A 140 -5.35 2.57 -10.90
C GLY A 140 -4.99 1.69 -9.69
N LEU A 141 -4.65 2.27 -8.53
CA LEU A 141 -4.45 1.56 -7.28
C LEU A 141 -5.79 1.16 -6.66
N ILE A 142 -5.81 -0.01 -6.02
CA ILE A 142 -6.97 -0.51 -5.27
C ILE A 142 -6.83 -0.03 -3.83
N VAL A 143 -7.67 0.94 -3.49
CA VAL A 143 -7.72 1.55 -2.15
C VAL A 143 -8.98 1.05 -1.46
N HIS A 144 -8.87 0.87 -0.15
CA HIS A 144 -10.04 0.68 0.69
C HIS A 144 -11.01 1.87 0.52
N ALA A 145 -12.25 1.62 0.11
CA ALA A 145 -13.33 2.59 0.04
C ALA A 145 -14.26 2.45 1.24
N GLU A 146 -13.72 2.60 2.45
CA GLU A 146 -14.55 3.05 3.54
C GLU A 146 -14.56 4.58 3.52
N PRO A 147 -15.73 5.20 3.71
CA PRO A 147 -15.78 6.62 4.01
C PRO A 147 -14.86 6.81 5.20
N MET A 148 -14.06 7.87 5.17
CA MET A 148 -13.32 8.39 6.30
C MET A 148 -14.19 8.19 7.56
N GLN A 149 -13.94 7.10 8.31
CA GLN A 149 -14.52 6.98 9.64
C GLN A 149 -13.70 7.99 10.39
N ALA A 150 -14.27 9.19 10.56
CA ALA A 150 -13.79 10.19 11.49
C ALA A 150 -13.32 9.42 12.73
N PRO A 151 -12.09 9.66 13.22
CA PRO A 151 -11.48 8.83 14.25
C PRO A 151 -12.50 8.62 15.36
N LYS A 152 -13.05 7.40 15.47
CA LYS A 152 -13.77 6.98 16.66
C LYS A 152 -12.69 6.72 17.69
N THR A 153 -12.19 7.79 18.27
CA THR A 153 -11.72 7.77 19.64
C THR A 153 -12.99 7.60 20.46
N PRO A 154 -13.31 6.44 21.07
CA PRO A 154 -13.73 6.56 22.44
C PRO A 154 -12.50 7.16 23.12
N ARG A 155 -12.51 8.47 23.40
CA ARG A 155 -11.75 8.93 24.55
C ARG A 155 -12.39 8.14 25.68
N GLN A 156 -11.81 6.98 25.99
CA GLN A 156 -11.81 6.52 27.36
C GLN A 156 -11.18 7.71 28.07
N ALA A 157 -12.03 8.50 28.73
CA ALA A 157 -11.53 9.39 29.74
C ALA A 157 -10.61 8.51 30.60
N PRO A 158 -9.38 8.92 30.93
CA PRO A 158 -8.76 8.32 32.09
C PRO A 158 -9.82 8.38 33.18
N ASP A 159 -10.11 7.24 33.84
CA ASP A 159 -10.77 7.26 35.14
C ASP A 159 -9.82 8.06 36.03
N VAL A 160 -9.98 9.37 36.03
CA VAL A 160 -9.37 10.25 36.99
C VAL A 160 -10.21 10.04 38.25
N PRO A 161 -9.66 9.50 39.35
CA PRO A 161 -10.32 9.65 40.62
C PRO A 161 -10.53 11.15 40.84
N LEU A 162 -11.81 11.56 40.88
CA LEU A 162 -12.24 12.91 41.24
C LEU A 162 -11.85 13.16 42.70
N ASP A 163 -10.58 13.50 42.92
CA ASP A 163 -10.10 14.10 44.17
C ASP A 163 -8.88 14.98 43.89
N MET A 164 -8.97 15.79 42.83
CA MET A 164 -8.00 16.84 42.56
C MET A 164 -8.69 18.20 42.79
N PRO A 165 -8.20 19.04 43.72
CA PRO A 165 -8.78 20.35 44.02
C PRO A 165 -8.87 21.20 42.75
N ASP A 166 -10.01 21.87 42.58
CA ASP A 166 -10.35 22.63 41.39
C ASP A 166 -9.32 23.75 41.12
N TYR A 167 -9.08 23.99 39.85
CA TYR A 167 -7.95 24.69 39.23
C TYR A 167 -7.77 26.18 39.62
N TYR A 168 -8.57 26.70 40.55
CA TYR A 168 -8.46 28.06 41.08
C TYR A 168 -7.51 28.20 42.28
N ASP A 169 -7.00 27.11 42.87
CA ASP A 169 -6.14 27.15 44.08
C ASP A 169 -4.62 27.32 43.80
N TRP A 170 -4.17 27.18 42.55
CA TRP A 170 -2.73 27.15 42.24
C TRP A 170 -2.08 28.53 42.13
N LEU A 171 -2.88 29.59 41.98
CA LEU A 171 -2.41 30.98 41.96
C LEU A 171 -2.16 31.53 43.37
N ASP A 172 -2.86 31.02 44.39
CA ASP A 172 -2.62 31.41 45.79
C ASP A 172 -1.36 30.74 46.37
N TYR A 173 -0.97 29.56 45.87
CA TYR A 173 0.19 28.84 46.36
C TYR A 173 1.54 29.51 45.98
N GLN A 174 1.60 30.26 44.88
CA GLN A 174 2.79 31.03 44.51
C GLN A 174 2.89 32.38 45.23
N ALA A 175 1.77 32.97 45.66
CA ALA A 175 1.78 34.23 46.42
C ALA A 175 2.32 34.06 47.85
N VAL A 176 2.13 32.89 48.47
CA VAL A 176 2.60 32.59 49.84
C VAL A 176 4.11 32.29 49.91
N LEU A 177 4.76 31.89 48.80
CA LEU A 177 6.18 31.51 48.81
C LEU A 177 7.15 32.66 48.47
N CYS A 178 6.66 33.82 48.03
CA CYS A 178 7.49 34.99 47.73
C CYS A 178 7.35 36.17 48.70
N GLU A 179 6.55 36.06 49.76
CA GLU A 179 6.61 36.98 50.90
C GLU A 179 7.50 36.42 52.02
N LYS A 180 8.81 36.50 51.83
CA LYS A 180 9.70 36.70 52.98
C LYS A 180 10.32 38.10 52.87
N PRO A 181 9.93 39.04 53.74
CA PRO A 181 10.58 40.33 53.81
C PRO A 181 12.02 40.17 54.29
N SER A 182 12.86 41.03 53.73
CA SER A 182 14.15 41.46 54.27
C SER A 182 14.01 41.85 55.74
N ASN A 183 14.71 41.14 56.63
CA ASN A 183 15.51 41.71 57.73
C ASN A 183 16.48 40.64 58.27
#